data_AF-A0A1N6DIT1-F1
#
_entry.id   AF-A0A1N6DIT1-F1
#
_cell.length_a   1.000
_cell.length_b   1.000
_cell.length_c   1.000
_cell.angle_alpha   90.00
_cell.angle_beta   90.00
_cell.angle_gamma   90.00
#
_symmetry.space_group_name_H-M   'P 1'
#
loop_
_entity.id
_entity.type
_entity.pdbx_description
1 polymer ?
#
loop_
_entity_poly.entity_id
_entity_poly.type
_entity_poly.pdbx_seq_one_letter_code
_entity_poly.pdbx_strand_id
1 'polypeptide(L)'
;MKKLLLFSFLISIPLLVQAQSRDFILLKRGANQKSQIRYYPGEEITYKSKKIGYFITDVIEKIDQDYIYMTENIISPMDIEEIDIRRKDKRNGTLRAFNSLVLGAGIILISVDMINSLYHDGEVTVDKGVGITSGVLLATGLAMLPLRYKTFKHRGRNHIQIIMMRMD
;
A
#
# COMPACT_ATOMS: atom_id res chain seq x y z
N MET A 1 -14.16 -31.14 -31.07
CA MET A 1 -13.64 -29.77 -31.32
C MET A 1 -13.61 -28.89 -30.07
N LYS A 2 -14.71 -28.73 -29.32
CA LYS A 2 -14.74 -27.91 -28.08
C LYS A 2 -13.72 -28.32 -27.00
N LYS A 3 -13.49 -29.63 -26.80
CA LYS A 3 -12.49 -30.13 -25.82
C LYS A 3 -11.04 -29.85 -26.23
N LEU A 4 -10.76 -29.75 -27.53
CA LEU A 4 -9.41 -29.46 -28.04
C LEU A 4 -9.08 -27.96 -27.88
N LEU A 5 -10.06 -27.08 -28.08
CA LEU A 5 -9.95 -25.64 -27.81
C LEU A 5 -9.75 -25.34 -26.33
N LEU A 6 -10.48 -26.05 -25.45
CA LEU A 6 -10.32 -25.91 -24.00
C LEU A 6 -8.91 -26.34 -23.54
N PHE A 7 -8.37 -27.41 -24.13
CA PHE A 7 -7.03 -27.90 -23.84
C PHE A 7 -5.94 -26.95 -24.37
N SER A 8 -6.14 -26.38 -25.56
CA SER A 8 -5.25 -25.34 -26.11
C SER A 8 -5.24 -24.07 -25.24
N PHE A 9 -6.38 -23.67 -24.69
CA PHE A 9 -6.48 -22.50 -23.83
C PHE A 9 -5.79 -22.71 -22.47
N LEU A 10 -5.88 -23.92 -21.90
CA LEU A 10 -5.19 -24.29 -20.67
C LEU A 10 -3.66 -24.36 -20.81
N ILE A 11 -3.15 -24.74 -21.98
CA ILE A 11 -1.69 -24.82 -22.24
C ILE A 11 -1.07 -23.44 -22.53
N SER A 12 -1.85 -22.46 -22.99
CA SER A 12 -1.35 -21.09 -23.23
C SER A 12 -1.14 -20.24 -21.96
N ILE A 13 -1.75 -20.59 -20.83
CA ILE A 13 -1.65 -19.84 -19.57
C ILE A 13 -0.21 -19.81 -18.99
N PRO A 14 0.57 -20.93 -18.97
CA PRO A 14 1.93 -20.90 -18.43
C PRO A 14 2.96 -20.14 -19.29
N LEU A 15 2.70 -19.88 -20.58
CA LEU A 15 3.63 -19.16 -21.46
C LEU A 15 3.67 -17.64 -21.21
N LEU A 16 2.67 -17.10 -20.50
CA LEU A 16 2.62 -15.67 -20.16
C LEU A 16 3.37 -15.33 -18.86
N VAL A 17 3.86 -16.33 -18.12
CA VAL A 17 4.61 -16.13 -16.87
C VAL A 17 6.11 -16.17 -17.15
N GLN A 18 6.59 -15.34 -18.08
CA GLN A 18 7.97 -14.87 -17.97
C GLN A 18 8.00 -13.85 -16.84
N ALA A 19 8.17 -14.34 -15.61
CA ALA A 19 8.66 -13.53 -14.51
C ALA A 19 10.11 -13.15 -14.82
N GLN A 20 10.29 -12.13 -15.67
CA GLN A 20 11.61 -11.55 -15.85
C GLN A 20 12.07 -11.05 -14.48
N SER A 21 13.17 -11.64 -14.05
CA SER A 21 13.96 -11.27 -12.89
C SER A 21 14.45 -9.83 -13.11
N ARG A 22 13.66 -8.83 -12.70
CA ARG A 22 13.98 -7.41 -12.89
C ARG A 22 14.73 -6.89 -11.68
N ASP A 23 15.76 -6.09 -11.91
CA ASP A 23 16.47 -5.36 -10.85
C ASP A 23 15.48 -4.49 -10.06
N PHE A 24 15.71 -4.35 -8.75
CA PHE A 24 14.81 -3.57 -7.90
C PHE A 24 15.51 -2.98 -6.68
N ILE A 25 14.94 -1.88 -6.18
CA ILE A 25 15.30 -1.29 -4.90
C ILE A 25 14.44 -1.95 -3.82
N LEU A 26 15.08 -2.45 -2.78
CA LEU A 26 14.48 -3.11 -1.64
C LEU A 26 14.53 -2.19 -0.40
N LEU A 27 13.36 -1.85 0.13
CA LEU A 27 13.24 -1.25 1.46
C LEU A 27 13.02 -2.36 2.47
N LYS A 28 14.02 -2.62 3.31
CA LYS A 28 14.03 -3.70 4.29
C LYS A 28 13.98 -3.15 5.71
N ARG A 29 12.97 -3.57 6.49
CA ARG A 29 12.84 -3.27 7.92
C ARG A 29 13.35 -4.45 8.76
N GLY A 30 14.61 -4.39 9.16
CA GLY A 30 15.26 -5.46 9.94
C GLY A 30 15.24 -6.82 9.24
N ALA A 31 15.06 -7.89 10.01
CA ALA A 31 15.04 -9.26 9.47
C ALA A 31 13.69 -9.68 8.86
N ASN A 32 12.64 -8.85 8.98
CA ASN A 32 11.28 -9.25 8.62
C ASN A 32 11.04 -9.14 7.11
N GLN A 33 11.04 -10.28 6.42
CA GLN A 33 10.80 -10.37 4.98
C GLN A 33 9.39 -9.91 4.56
N LYS A 34 8.37 -10.08 5.42
CA LYS A 34 6.97 -9.76 5.08
C LYS A 34 6.69 -8.26 4.90
N SER A 35 7.56 -7.41 5.46
CA SER A 35 7.41 -5.94 5.42
C SER A 35 8.33 -5.26 4.41
N GLN A 36 8.92 -6.05 3.52
CA GLN A 36 9.76 -5.55 2.44
C GLN A 36 8.92 -4.82 1.40
N ILE A 37 9.42 -3.68 0.94
CA ILE A 37 8.82 -2.90 -0.14
C ILE A 37 9.81 -2.89 -1.29
N ARG A 38 9.34 -3.15 -2.51
CA ARG A 38 10.19 -3.21 -3.70
C ARG A 38 9.78 -2.12 -4.68
N TYR A 39 10.76 -1.38 -5.20
CA TYR A 39 10.58 -0.45 -6.30
C TYR A 39 11.32 -0.96 -7.53
N TYR A 40 10.66 -0.93 -8.68
CA TYR A 40 11.18 -1.41 -9.95
C TYR A 40 11.44 -0.24 -10.91
N PRO A 41 12.34 -0.42 -11.90
CA PRO A 41 12.43 0.49 -13.03
C PRO A 41 11.07 0.69 -13.70
N GLY A 42 10.76 1.94 -14.04
CA GLY A 42 9.48 2.45 -14.53
C GLY A 42 8.52 2.95 -13.44
N GLU A 43 8.83 2.74 -12.15
CA GLU A 43 7.96 3.19 -11.06
C GLU A 43 8.33 4.58 -10.53
N GLU A 44 7.32 5.36 -10.14
CA GLU A 44 7.50 6.58 -9.36
C GLU A 44 7.97 6.26 -7.94
N ILE A 45 8.93 7.03 -7.45
CA ILE A 45 9.36 7.03 -6.06
C ILE A 45 9.43 8.47 -5.54
N THR A 46 8.82 8.69 -4.38
CA THR A 46 8.88 9.97 -3.67
C THR A 46 9.88 9.85 -2.53
N TYR A 47 10.97 10.61 -2.57
CA TYR A 47 12.07 10.48 -1.62
C TYR A 47 12.59 11.84 -1.15
N LYS A 48 13.23 11.83 0.01
CA LYS A 48 13.98 12.94 0.57
C LYS A 48 15.44 12.54 0.64
N SER A 49 16.32 13.30 0.00
CA SER A 49 17.77 13.08 0.09
C SER A 49 18.42 14.05 1.08
N LYS A 50 19.62 13.67 1.54
CA LYS A 50 20.47 14.49 2.41
C LYS A 50 20.80 15.85 1.80
N LYS A 51 20.88 15.93 0.46
CA LYS A 51 21.29 17.14 -0.27
C LYS A 51 20.18 18.20 -0.33
N ILE A 52 18.94 17.78 -0.59
CA ILE A 52 17.81 18.72 -0.81
C ILE A 52 16.96 18.96 0.43
N GLY A 53 16.86 17.99 1.35
CA GLY A 53 16.12 18.14 2.60
C GLY A 53 14.59 18.16 2.51
N TYR A 54 13.99 18.06 1.32
CA TYR A 54 12.54 17.93 1.10
C TYR A 54 12.19 16.74 0.19
N PHE A 55 10.90 16.38 0.13
CA PHE A 55 10.42 15.27 -0.70
C PHE A 55 10.27 15.69 -2.17
N ILE A 56 10.84 14.91 -3.08
CA ILE A 56 10.65 15.01 -4.53
C ILE A 56 10.12 13.69 -5.07
N THR A 57 9.37 13.75 -6.18
CA THR A 57 8.85 12.56 -6.88
C THR A 57 9.50 12.51 -8.24
N ASP A 58 10.01 11.34 -8.59
CA ASP A 58 10.72 11.10 -9.84
C ASP A 58 10.56 9.61 -10.21
N VAL A 59 10.90 9.24 -11.45
CA VAL A 59 10.72 7.91 -12.03
C VAL A 59 12.05 7.19 -12.06
N ILE A 60 12.07 5.93 -11.61
CA ILE A 60 13.27 5.09 -11.67
C ILE A 60 13.45 4.63 -13.11
N GLU A 61 14.52 5.03 -13.79
CA GLU A 61 14.79 4.56 -15.16
C GLU A 61 15.62 3.28 -15.16
N LYS A 62 16.66 3.25 -14.34
CA LYS A 62 17.61 2.14 -14.26
C LYS A 62 18.20 2.05 -12.86
N ILE A 63 18.62 0.85 -12.48
CA ILE A 63 19.32 0.60 -11.24
C ILE A 63 20.67 -0.04 -11.57
N ASP A 64 21.71 0.40 -10.88
CA ASP A 64 23.06 -0.17 -10.93
C ASP A 64 23.53 -0.49 -9.50
N GLN A 65 24.68 -1.12 -9.33
CA GLN A 65 25.13 -1.65 -8.04
C GLN A 65 25.12 -0.61 -6.91
N ASP A 66 25.53 0.63 -7.20
CA ASP A 66 25.68 1.70 -6.21
C ASP A 66 24.73 2.90 -6.40
N TYR A 67 24.06 2.96 -7.55
CA TYR A 67 23.29 4.14 -7.98
C TYR A 67 21.91 3.78 -8.51
N ILE A 68 20.96 4.66 -8.21
CA ILE A 68 19.63 4.68 -8.79
C ILE A 68 19.61 5.82 -9.81
N TYR A 69 19.38 5.47 -11.07
CA TYR A 69 19.21 6.42 -12.16
C TYR A 69 17.73 6.75 -12.28
N MET A 70 17.43 8.03 -12.11
CA MET A 70 16.09 8.59 -12.20
C MET A 70 16.04 9.52 -13.41
N THR A 71 14.84 9.89 -13.85
CA THR A 71 14.70 10.75 -15.04
C THR A 71 15.40 12.10 -14.88
N GLU A 72 15.33 12.70 -13.69
CA GLU A 72 15.91 14.04 -13.45
C GLU A 72 17.17 14.01 -12.57
N ASN A 73 17.57 12.85 -12.04
CA ASN A 73 18.65 12.78 -11.05
C ASN A 73 19.32 11.40 -10.96
N ILE A 74 20.54 11.37 -10.42
CA ILE A 74 21.24 10.13 -10.06
C ILE A 74 21.51 10.17 -8.55
N ILE A 75 21.16 9.12 -7.82
CA ILE A 75 21.29 9.10 -6.37
C ILE A 75 21.77 7.76 -5.84
N SER A 76 22.69 7.79 -4.87
CA SER A 76 23.06 6.59 -4.12
C SER A 76 21.97 6.26 -3.08
N PRO A 77 21.62 4.97 -2.87
CA PRO A 77 20.71 4.56 -1.79
C PRO A 77 21.07 5.13 -0.42
N MET A 78 22.36 5.32 -0.15
CA MET A 78 22.87 5.85 1.12
C MET A 78 22.55 7.32 1.34
N ASP A 79 22.26 8.08 0.28
CA ASP A 79 21.92 9.50 0.34
C ASP A 79 20.43 9.76 0.48
N ILE A 80 19.60 8.72 0.36
CA ILE A 80 18.16 8.78 0.62
C ILE A 80 17.93 8.68 2.14
N GLU A 81 17.32 9.70 2.72
CA GLU A 81 16.98 9.73 4.15
C GLU A 81 15.63 9.09 4.41
N GLU A 82 14.62 9.47 3.62
CA GLU A 82 13.25 9.00 3.77
C GLU A 82 12.60 8.75 2.41
N ILE A 83 11.74 7.73 2.35
CA ILE A 83 10.90 7.44 1.18
C ILE A 83 9.44 7.50 1.62
N ASP A 84 8.59 8.20 0.88
CA ASP A 84 7.15 8.13 1.08
C ASP A 84 6.64 6.76 0.60
N ILE A 85 5.97 6.04 1.48
CA ILE A 85 5.47 4.69 1.24
C ILE A 85 3.95 4.61 1.36
N ARG A 86 3.25 5.75 1.42
CA ARG A 86 1.79 5.79 1.62
C ARG A 86 1.04 4.98 0.57
N ARG A 87 1.46 5.09 -0.70
CA ARG A 87 0.88 4.37 -1.84
C ARG A 87 1.51 2.99 -2.07
N LYS A 88 2.75 2.78 -1.60
CA LYS A 88 3.54 1.59 -1.92
C LYS A 88 3.43 0.45 -0.90
N ASP A 89 3.24 0.78 0.39
CA ASP A 89 3.14 -0.22 1.44
C ASP A 89 1.76 -0.89 1.42
N LYS A 90 1.71 -2.19 1.06
CA LYS A 90 0.47 -2.97 0.97
C LYS A 90 -0.36 -2.95 2.27
N ARG A 91 0.29 -2.81 3.43
CA ARG A 91 -0.38 -2.73 4.73
C ARG A 91 -1.28 -1.50 4.83
N ASN A 92 -0.93 -0.40 4.17
CA ASN A 92 -1.79 0.78 4.12
C ASN A 92 -3.09 0.51 3.35
N GLY A 93 -3.06 -0.38 2.35
CA GLY A 93 -4.26 -0.85 1.66
C GLY A 93 -5.18 -1.61 2.61
N THR A 94 -4.64 -2.55 3.38
CA THR A 94 -5.38 -3.30 4.40
C THR A 94 -5.96 -2.37 5.48
N LEU A 95 -5.15 -1.46 6.02
CA LEU A 95 -5.60 -0.49 7.02
C LEU A 95 -6.69 0.43 6.49
N ARG A 96 -6.60 0.86 5.22
CA ARG A 96 -7.63 1.67 4.57
C ARG A 96 -8.93 0.89 4.42
N ALA A 97 -8.86 -0.35 3.92
CA ALA A 97 -10.03 -1.21 3.75
C ALA A 97 -10.72 -1.47 5.09
N PHE A 98 -9.96 -1.86 6.12
CA PHE A 98 -10.50 -2.10 7.45
C PHE A 98 -11.13 -0.84 8.05
N ASN A 99 -10.47 0.32 7.92
CA ASN A 99 -11.03 1.59 8.37
C ASN A 99 -12.35 1.94 7.65
N SER A 100 -12.42 1.74 6.34
CA SER A 100 -13.65 1.93 5.56
C SER A 100 -14.76 0.99 6.01
N LEU A 101 -14.45 -0.26 6.34
CA LEU A 101 -15.43 -1.22 6.86
C LEU A 101 -15.96 -0.81 8.23
N VAL A 102 -15.08 -0.43 9.16
CA VAL A 102 -15.48 -0.02 10.51
C VAL A 102 -16.33 1.25 10.50
N LEU A 103 -15.89 2.28 9.78
CA LEU A 103 -16.66 3.52 9.63
C LEU A 103 -17.98 3.26 8.90
N GLY A 104 -17.95 2.51 7.80
CA GLY A 104 -19.14 2.16 7.03
C GLY A 104 -20.16 1.38 7.86
N ALA A 105 -19.71 0.41 8.66
CA ALA A 105 -20.59 -0.35 9.55
C ALA A 105 -21.28 0.56 10.58
N GLY A 106 -20.54 1.50 11.19
CA GLY A 106 -21.13 2.47 12.12
C GLY A 106 -22.19 3.36 11.46
N ILE A 107 -21.93 3.86 10.25
CA ILE A 107 -22.90 4.68 9.49
C ILE A 107 -24.12 3.86 9.08
N ILE A 108 -23.93 2.65 8.57
CA ILE A 108 -25.03 1.80 8.12
C ILE A 108 -25.90 1.41 9.30
N LEU A 109 -25.30 1.01 10.43
CA LEU A 109 -26.04 0.57 11.61
C LEU A 109 -26.99 1.66 12.13
N ILE A 110 -26.48 2.89 12.32
CA ILE A 110 -27.33 4.01 12.77
C ILE A 110 -28.36 4.40 11.70
N SER A 111 -28.02 4.35 10.41
CA SER A 111 -28.94 4.72 9.33
C SER A 111 -30.10 3.73 9.21
N VAL A 112 -29.82 2.44 9.30
CA VAL A 112 -30.85 1.39 9.25
C VAL A 112 -31.81 1.53 10.42
N ASP A 113 -31.29 1.79 11.62
CA ASP A 113 -32.12 1.99 12.81
C ASP A 113 -33.02 3.22 12.70
N MET A 114 -32.49 4.35 12.22
CA MET A 114 -33.27 5.57 11.96
C MET A 114 -34.36 5.36 10.90
N ILE A 115 -34.07 4.61 9.83
CA ILE A 115 -35.07 4.29 8.79
C ILE A 115 -36.16 3.38 9.38
N ASN A 116 -35.75 2.41 10.20
CA ASN A 116 -36.64 1.45 10.82
C ASN A 116 -37.60 2.11 11.82
N SER A 117 -37.08 2.99 12.69
CA SER A 117 -37.91 3.75 13.64
C SER A 117 -38.87 4.70 12.93
N LEU A 118 -38.41 5.42 11.89
CA LEU A 118 -39.30 6.27 11.11
C LEU A 118 -40.44 5.49 10.44
N TYR A 119 -40.16 4.29 9.95
CA TYR A 119 -41.16 3.45 9.29
C TYR A 119 -42.17 2.83 10.27
N HIS A 120 -41.70 2.37 11.43
CA HIS A 120 -42.55 1.67 12.40
C HIS A 120 -43.21 2.58 13.43
N ASP A 121 -42.46 3.55 13.95
CA ASP A 121 -42.88 4.41 15.06
C ASP A 121 -43.32 5.80 14.58
N GLY A 122 -43.05 6.14 13.31
CA GLY A 122 -43.41 7.43 12.71
C GLY A 122 -42.50 8.59 13.14
N GLU A 123 -41.44 8.31 13.90
CA GLU A 123 -40.48 9.28 14.41
C GLU A 123 -39.05 8.79 14.23
N VAL A 124 -38.12 9.73 14.01
CA VAL A 124 -36.69 9.40 13.89
C VAL A 124 -36.10 9.26 15.29
N THR A 125 -35.96 8.02 15.74
CA THR A 125 -35.28 7.67 16.99
C THR A 125 -34.13 6.71 16.73
N VAL A 126 -33.20 6.64 17.68
CA VAL A 126 -32.06 5.73 17.64
C VAL A 126 -32.08 4.91 18.92
N ASP A 127 -32.11 3.59 18.80
CA ASP A 127 -31.97 2.69 19.94
C ASP A 127 -30.64 2.96 20.66
N LYS A 128 -30.67 2.94 21.98
CA LYS A 128 -29.50 3.25 22.80
C LYS A 128 -28.34 2.30 22.51
N GLY A 129 -28.63 1.01 22.28
CA GLY A 129 -27.63 0.01 21.91
C GLY A 129 -27.02 0.31 20.55
N VAL A 130 -27.85 0.55 19.54
CA VAL A 130 -27.42 0.94 18.18
C VAL A 130 -26.57 2.21 18.21
N GLY A 131 -27.01 3.24 18.94
CA GLY A 131 -26.29 4.50 19.09
C GLY A 131 -24.91 4.33 19.72
N ILE A 132 -24.82 3.55 20.79
CA ILE A 132 -23.54 3.24 21.45
C ILE A 132 -22.62 2.46 20.49
N THR A 133 -23.11 1.37 19.88
CA THR A 133 -22.31 0.54 18.99
C THR A 133 -21.83 1.32 17.77
N SER A 134 -22.71 2.10 17.14
CA SER A 134 -22.36 2.95 16.01
C SER A 134 -21.33 4.01 16.40
N GLY A 135 -21.51 4.65 17.56
CA GLY A 135 -20.56 5.62 18.11
C GLY A 135 -19.18 5.02 18.34
N VAL A 136 -19.10 3.83 18.93
CA VAL A 136 -17.82 3.11 19.14
C VAL A 136 -17.15 2.74 17.82
N LEU A 137 -17.91 2.26 16.83
CA LEU A 137 -17.40 1.95 15.50
C LEU A 137 -16.82 3.20 14.83
N LEU A 138 -17.57 4.30 14.81
CA LEU A 138 -17.11 5.56 14.24
C LEU A 138 -15.86 6.09 14.95
N ALA A 139 -15.86 6.13 16.29
CA ALA A 139 -14.73 6.56 17.08
C ALA A 139 -13.49 5.70 16.82
N THR A 140 -13.66 4.38 16.75
CA THR A 140 -12.58 3.44 16.45
C THR A 140 -12.00 3.69 15.06
N GLY A 141 -12.84 3.81 14.02
CA GLY A 141 -12.37 4.10 12.66
C GLY A 141 -11.59 5.42 12.59
N LEU A 142 -12.11 6.49 13.21
CA LEU A 142 -11.41 7.78 13.26
C LEU A 142 -10.07 7.69 14.00
N ALA A 143 -10.03 6.97 15.13
CA ALA A 143 -8.81 6.75 15.91
C ALA A 143 -7.75 5.92 15.15
N MET A 144 -8.15 5.14 14.15
CA MET A 144 -7.23 4.34 13.33
C MET A 144 -6.54 5.12 12.20
N LEU A 145 -7.04 6.31 11.84
CA LEU A 145 -6.48 7.15 10.77
C LEU A 145 -4.95 7.40 10.88
N PRO A 146 -4.38 7.73 12.05
CA PRO A 146 -2.93 8.00 12.18
C PRO A 146 -2.04 6.74 12.11
N LEU A 147 -2.59 5.53 12.21
CA LEU A 147 -1.82 4.28 12.27
C LEU A 147 -1.17 3.88 10.92
N ARG A 148 -1.50 4.59 9.84
CA ARG A 148 -0.98 4.31 8.49
C ARG A 148 0.51 4.63 8.41
N TYR A 149 1.25 3.77 7.72
CA TYR A 149 2.68 3.97 7.48
C TYR A 149 2.89 5.09 6.45
N LYS A 150 3.55 6.19 6.85
CA LYS A 150 3.76 7.35 5.98
C LYS A 150 5.10 7.30 5.27
N THR A 151 6.19 7.23 6.04
CA THR A 151 7.55 7.26 5.49
C THR A 151 8.36 6.03 5.95
N PHE A 152 9.27 5.60 5.08
CA PHE A 152 10.34 4.67 5.41
C PHE A 152 11.60 5.49 5.66
N LYS A 153 12.13 5.46 6.88
CA LYS A 153 13.37 6.17 7.24
C LYS A 153 14.56 5.24 7.11
N HIS A 154 15.59 5.66 6.38
CA HIS A 154 16.84 4.93 6.22
C HIS A 154 17.76 5.17 7.42
N ARG A 155 17.45 4.52 8.56
CA ARG A 155 18.24 4.62 9.79
C ARG A 155 18.12 3.34 10.63
N GLY A 156 19.17 3.03 11.38
CA GLY A 156 19.18 1.93 12.33
C GLY A 156 19.02 0.59 11.62
N ARG A 157 17.92 -0.11 11.87
CA ARG A 157 17.62 -1.44 11.26
C ARG A 157 16.94 -1.36 9.89
N ASN A 158 16.67 -0.15 9.39
CA ASN A 158 15.96 0.08 8.14
C ASN A 158 16.96 0.42 7.03
N HIS A 159 17.05 -0.43 6.02
CA HIS A 159 18.03 -0.28 4.95
C HIS A 159 17.35 -0.24 3.58
N ILE A 160 17.91 0.59 2.71
CA ILE A 160 17.62 0.63 1.28
C ILE A 160 18.72 -0.18 0.62
N GLN A 161 18.36 -1.18 -0.17
CA GLN A 161 19.31 -2.07 -0.84
C GLN A 161 18.97 -2.16 -2.32
N ILE A 162 19.97 -2.26 -3.16
CA ILE A 162 19.79 -2.58 -4.57
C ILE A 162 19.94 -4.08 -4.74
N ILE A 163 18.98 -4.70 -5.44
CA ILE A 163 19.01 -6.11 -5.77
C ILE A 163 19.10 -6.24 -7.29
N MET A 164 20.23 -6.74 -7.77
CA MET A 164 20.42 -7.09 -9.17
C MET A 164 19.97 -8.53 -9.39
N MET A 165 19.14 -8.70 -10.39
CA MET A 165 18.41 -9.92 -10.70
C MET A 165 18.68 -10.38 -12.14
N ARG A 166 19.31 -9.53 -12.96
CA ARG A 166 19.92 -9.90 -14.23
C ARG A 166 20.99 -10.97 -14.02
N MET A 167 20.97 -12.01 -14.86
CA MET A 167 22.09 -12.94 -14.98
C MET A 167 22.98 -12.37 -16.07
N ASP A 168 24.27 -12.18 -15.77
CA ASP A 168 25.28 -11.81 -16.76
C ASP A 168 25.50 -12.94 -17.79
#